data_AF-A0A7W7M7T2-F1
#
_entry.id   AF-A0A7W7M7T2-F1
#
_cell.length_a   1.000
_cell.length_b   1.000
_cell.length_c   1.000
_cell.angle_alpha   90.00
_cell.angle_beta   90.00
_cell.angle_gamma   90.00
#
_symmetry.space_group_name_H-M   'P 1'
#
loop_
_entity.id
_entity.type
_entity.pdbx_description
1 polymer ?
#
loop_
_entity_poly.entity_id
_entity_poly.type
_entity_poly.pdbx_seq_one_letter_code
_entity_poly.pdbx_strand_id
1 'polypeptide(L)'
;MESPRYRRPLAALAVAGVLLGGLSACSGENKPEGLPSTRPSVERTADRTTRPTPTEEQTTETAQPEPTRTRETRTAEPTRTQEPTRTQEPTKTQEPTKTQEPTKTQEPTPAATSTSAVVAAPAAEEGDGGDGGVWGWLLLIALLTGLVGVLLYGRNRKVTAWDGESRGLAGETRTVLGSRLPPVLTSADAGQRGLAWPPVRDDLTSLEARWAAIVQTAPDEERSAYAGGISGMLRDLVIAVDAENEAVAAGRDWRMLRPRLDAILAALTAALEPAPGPTTVYPAQHAAPADATPPSAPAPRTTEYGEPLDDDPDNYPPPRHAANGTTPPQPRPDDPGYPDYGDPDDPGPGGNSQPPY
;
A
#
# COMPACT_ATOMS: atom_id res chain seq x y z
N MET A 1 -42.59 7.07 -35.92
CA MET A 1 -41.13 7.23 -35.86
C MET A 1 -40.85 8.59 -35.25
N GLU A 2 -40.89 8.66 -33.92
CA GLU A 2 -40.61 9.88 -33.15
C GLU A 2 -39.39 9.60 -32.28
N SER A 3 -38.35 10.41 -32.46
CA SER A 3 -37.10 10.33 -31.72
C SER A 3 -37.29 10.93 -30.32
N PRO A 4 -36.93 10.24 -29.23
CA PRO A 4 -37.01 10.82 -27.90
C PRO A 4 -35.91 11.87 -27.72
N ARG A 5 -36.33 13.11 -27.47
CA ARG A 5 -35.47 14.24 -27.12
C ARG A 5 -34.86 14.01 -25.74
N TYR A 6 -33.55 13.82 -25.70
CA TYR A 6 -32.74 13.78 -24.47
C TYR A 6 -32.73 15.18 -23.83
N ARG A 7 -33.58 15.41 -22.82
CA ARG A 7 -33.45 16.55 -21.91
C ARG A 7 -32.48 16.17 -20.79
N ARG A 8 -31.27 16.70 -20.84
CA ARG A 8 -30.34 16.69 -19.70
C ARG A 8 -30.81 17.75 -18.69
N PRO A 9 -31.13 17.42 -17.44
CA PRO A 9 -31.31 18.44 -16.41
C PRO A 9 -29.92 18.98 -16.02
N LEU A 10 -29.70 20.27 -16.29
CA LEU A 10 -28.66 21.06 -15.63
C LEU A 10 -29.10 21.26 -14.18
N ALA A 11 -28.63 20.38 -13.29
CA ALA A 11 -28.70 20.62 -11.86
C ALA A 11 -27.59 21.62 -11.51
N ALA A 12 -28.01 22.83 -11.16
CA ALA A 12 -27.18 23.86 -10.54
C ALA A 12 -26.64 23.33 -9.20
N LEU A 13 -25.33 23.15 -9.10
CA LEU A 13 -24.67 22.95 -7.80
C LEU A 13 -24.18 24.32 -7.33
N ALA A 14 -25.02 24.91 -6.50
CA ALA A 14 -24.74 26.10 -5.74
C ALA A 14 -23.59 25.84 -4.74
N VAL A 15 -22.77 26.86 -4.58
CA VAL A 15 -21.77 27.03 -3.53
C VAL A 15 -22.40 26.82 -2.16
N ALA A 16 -21.90 25.86 -1.40
CA ALA A 16 -22.04 25.78 0.04
C ALA A 16 -20.65 25.48 0.63
N GLY A 17 -19.89 26.56 0.84
CA GLY A 17 -18.85 26.54 1.86
C GLY A 17 -19.49 26.57 3.25
N VAL A 18 -18.68 26.22 4.25
CA VAL A 18 -18.92 26.30 5.70
C VAL A 18 -19.47 25.01 6.32
N LEU A 19 -18.56 24.17 6.82
CA LEU A 19 -18.52 23.53 8.17
C LEU A 19 -17.80 22.17 8.14
N LEU A 20 -16.51 22.16 8.50
CA LEU A 20 -15.85 21.05 9.23
C LEU A 20 -14.42 21.47 9.61
N GLY A 21 -14.33 22.52 10.42
CA GLY A 21 -13.18 22.78 11.29
C GLY A 21 -13.62 22.50 12.73
N GLY A 22 -13.02 21.52 13.40
CA GLY A 22 -13.26 21.28 14.82
C GLY A 22 -13.14 19.83 15.29
N LEU A 23 -11.92 19.28 15.32
CA LEU A 23 -11.52 18.29 16.33
C LEU A 23 -10.14 18.66 16.87
N SER A 24 -10.12 19.76 17.60
CA SER A 24 -9.08 20.11 18.56
C SER A 24 -9.21 19.24 19.81
N ALA A 25 -8.07 18.70 20.24
CA ALA A 25 -7.68 18.50 21.64
C ALA A 25 -8.69 17.81 22.59
N CYS A 26 -8.61 16.48 22.69
CA CYS A 26 -8.77 15.82 23.98
C CYS A 26 -7.38 15.66 24.63
N SER A 27 -6.92 16.74 25.27
CA SER A 27 -5.84 16.70 26.25
C SER A 27 -6.46 16.23 27.57
N GLY A 28 -6.36 14.92 27.81
CA GLY A 28 -6.77 14.28 29.06
C GLY A 28 -5.60 14.20 30.02
N GLU A 29 -5.47 15.23 30.85
CA GLU A 29 -4.58 15.30 32.00
C GLU A 29 -5.01 14.29 33.07
N ASN A 30 -4.27 13.18 33.21
CA ASN A 30 -4.43 12.23 34.31
C ASN A 30 -3.19 12.22 35.20
N LYS A 31 -3.38 12.81 36.37
CA LYS A 31 -2.50 12.88 37.53
C LYS A 31 -2.17 11.47 38.07
N PRO A 32 -0.92 11.20 38.51
CA PRO A 32 -0.55 9.93 39.11
C PRO A 32 -0.94 9.88 40.59
N GLU A 33 -1.86 8.99 40.96
CA GLU A 33 -2.15 8.64 42.35
C GLU A 33 -1.95 7.13 42.58
N GLY A 34 -1.02 6.82 43.48
CA GLY A 34 -1.17 5.75 44.47
C GLY A 34 -0.94 4.29 44.03
N LEU A 35 0.20 3.75 44.46
CA LEU A 35 0.44 2.31 44.69
C LEU A 35 -0.70 1.69 45.53
N PRO A 36 -0.96 0.37 45.41
CA PRO A 36 -0.23 -0.56 46.28
C PRO A 36 0.34 -1.79 45.57
N SER A 37 1.53 -2.14 46.03
CA SER A 37 2.18 -3.42 45.84
C SER A 37 1.32 -4.57 46.39
N THR A 38 1.08 -5.58 45.57
CA THR A 38 0.75 -6.94 46.06
C THR A 38 1.50 -7.94 45.20
N ARG A 39 2.64 -8.39 45.73
CA ARG A 39 3.30 -9.64 45.34
C ARG A 39 2.41 -10.82 45.75
N PRO A 40 2.16 -11.80 44.88
CA PRO A 40 2.00 -13.17 45.32
C PRO A 40 3.34 -13.88 45.18
N SER A 41 3.90 -14.19 46.36
CA SER A 41 4.80 -15.31 46.56
C SER A 41 4.06 -16.58 46.16
N VAL A 42 4.59 -17.36 45.21
CA VAL A 42 4.14 -18.74 45.02
C VAL A 42 5.33 -19.66 45.19
N GLU A 43 5.12 -20.56 46.14
CA GLU A 43 6.06 -21.49 46.71
C GLU A 43 6.39 -22.64 45.74
N ARG A 44 7.67 -22.98 45.78
CA ARG A 44 8.24 -24.31 45.54
C ARG A 44 7.27 -25.43 45.99
N THR A 45 6.86 -26.28 45.06
CA THR A 45 6.50 -27.68 45.35
C THR A 45 7.32 -28.57 44.43
N ALA A 46 8.34 -29.19 45.01
CA ALA A 46 8.94 -30.41 44.50
C ALA A 46 8.07 -31.57 44.99
N ASP A 47 7.59 -32.44 44.10
CA ASP A 47 7.42 -33.85 44.43
C ASP A 47 7.19 -34.72 43.19
N ARG A 48 7.57 -35.99 43.37
CA ARG A 48 7.08 -37.19 42.69
C ARG A 48 7.79 -37.65 41.42
N THR A 49 8.97 -38.21 41.67
CA THR A 49 9.30 -39.63 41.41
C THR A 49 8.13 -40.49 40.93
N THR A 50 8.22 -40.99 39.69
CA THR A 50 7.74 -42.33 39.34
C THR A 50 8.72 -43.00 38.38
N ARG A 51 9.42 -43.98 38.96
CA ARG A 51 10.17 -45.07 38.35
C ARG A 51 9.22 -46.02 37.61
N PRO A 52 9.60 -46.48 36.41
CA PRO A 52 9.48 -47.91 36.06
C PRO A 52 10.86 -48.44 35.61
N THR A 53 11.39 -49.44 36.31
CA THR A 53 11.45 -50.85 35.87
C THR A 53 12.47 -51.07 34.74
N PRO A 54 13.62 -51.71 35.04
CA PRO A 54 14.59 -52.08 34.02
C PRO A 54 14.14 -53.36 33.31
N THR A 55 13.97 -53.27 31.99
CA THR A 55 13.91 -54.44 31.12
C THR A 55 15.34 -54.76 30.69
N GLU A 56 15.84 -55.91 31.12
CA GLU A 56 17.02 -56.55 30.57
C GLU A 56 16.71 -57.02 29.14
N GLU A 57 17.33 -56.40 28.13
CA GLU A 57 17.51 -57.00 26.81
C GLU A 57 18.97 -56.89 26.38
N GLN A 58 19.68 -57.97 26.67
CA GLN A 58 20.48 -58.75 25.74
C GLN A 58 21.38 -57.98 24.74
N THR A 59 22.64 -57.87 25.15
CA THR A 59 23.88 -57.82 24.37
C THR A 59 23.77 -58.29 22.91
N THR A 60 24.08 -57.39 21.98
CA THR A 60 24.76 -57.74 20.72
C THR A 60 25.93 -56.80 20.53
N GLU A 61 27.11 -57.28 20.90
CA GLU A 61 28.41 -56.64 20.79
C GLU A 61 28.75 -56.43 19.31
N THR A 62 28.61 -55.20 18.82
CA THR A 62 29.14 -54.78 17.53
C THR A 62 30.37 -53.93 17.80
N ALA A 63 31.53 -54.43 17.35
CA ALA A 63 32.83 -53.79 17.50
C ALA A 63 32.82 -52.35 16.98
N GLN A 64 32.99 -51.40 17.91
CA GLN A 64 33.11 -49.98 17.63
C GLN A 64 34.59 -49.65 17.34
N PRO A 65 34.92 -48.98 16.22
CA PRO A 65 36.28 -48.58 15.92
C PRO A 65 36.79 -47.50 16.89
N GLU A 66 38.07 -47.59 17.22
CA GLU A 66 38.78 -46.69 18.15
C GLU A 66 38.55 -45.20 17.84
N PRO A 67 38.29 -44.35 18.85
CA PRO A 67 38.15 -42.92 18.65
C PRO A 67 39.51 -42.32 18.29
N THR A 68 39.60 -41.77 17.08
CA THR A 68 40.73 -40.95 16.66
C THR A 68 40.78 -39.69 17.52
N ARG A 69 41.86 -39.56 18.29
CA ARG A 69 42.13 -38.47 19.23
C ARG A 69 42.22 -37.13 18.48
N THR A 70 41.12 -36.38 18.47
CA THR A 70 41.06 -35.02 17.92
C THR A 70 41.93 -34.10 18.78
N ARG A 71 42.90 -33.46 18.14
CA ARG A 71 43.85 -32.52 18.74
C ARG A 71 43.10 -31.23 19.06
N GLU A 72 43.06 -30.85 20.33
CA GLU A 72 42.45 -29.60 20.78
C GLU A 72 43.19 -28.39 20.19
N THR A 73 42.54 -27.68 19.27
CA THR A 73 43.02 -26.41 18.73
C THR A 73 42.75 -25.33 19.77
N ARG A 74 43.84 -24.78 20.32
CA ARG A 74 43.85 -23.68 21.28
C ARG A 74 43.10 -22.47 20.70
N THR A 75 41.93 -22.17 21.25
CA THR A 75 41.14 -20.98 20.91
C THR A 75 41.91 -19.73 21.33
N ALA A 76 42.19 -18.85 20.38
CA ALA A 76 42.84 -17.56 20.64
C ALA A 76 41.91 -16.66 21.49
N GLU A 77 42.50 -15.96 22.46
CA GLU A 77 41.78 -15.03 23.33
C GLU A 77 41.12 -13.90 22.50
N PRO A 78 39.93 -13.44 22.90
CA PRO A 78 39.22 -12.41 22.15
C PRO A 78 39.96 -11.07 22.24
N THR A 79 40.30 -10.53 21.07
CA THR A 79 40.86 -9.18 20.91
C THR A 79 39.91 -8.14 21.50
N ARG A 80 40.40 -7.39 22.48
CA ARG A 80 39.70 -6.34 23.20
C ARG A 80 39.15 -5.29 22.23
N THR A 81 37.83 -5.23 22.08
CA THR A 81 37.13 -4.23 21.26
C THR A 81 37.40 -2.84 21.82
N GLN A 82 37.89 -1.94 20.97
CA GLN A 82 38.16 -0.55 21.33
C GLN A 82 36.85 0.20 21.63
N GLU A 83 36.89 1.06 22.66
CA GLU A 83 35.75 1.88 23.06
C GLU A 83 35.34 2.84 21.93
N PRO A 84 34.02 3.06 21.73
CA PRO A 84 33.54 3.91 20.65
C PRO A 84 33.97 5.37 20.88
N THR A 85 34.61 5.94 19.87
CA THR A 85 34.97 7.35 19.80
C THR A 85 33.73 8.22 19.97
N ARG A 86 33.76 9.08 20.99
CA ARG A 86 32.69 9.99 21.38
C ARG A 86 32.24 10.85 20.19
N THR A 87 31.02 10.63 19.72
CA THR A 87 30.40 11.41 18.63
C THR A 87 30.24 12.86 19.07
N GLN A 88 30.76 13.79 18.26
CA GLN A 88 30.67 15.22 18.51
C GLN A 88 29.20 15.69 18.45
N GLU A 89 28.83 16.58 19.35
CA GLU A 89 27.48 17.14 19.43
C GLU A 89 27.12 17.90 18.15
N PRO A 90 25.86 17.80 17.67
CA PRO A 90 25.44 18.45 16.44
C PRO A 90 25.46 19.98 16.61
N THR A 91 26.17 20.64 15.68
CA THR A 91 26.20 22.09 15.52
C THR A 91 24.77 22.63 15.38
N LYS A 92 24.39 23.56 16.27
CA LYS A 92 23.08 24.21 16.28
C LYS A 92 22.74 24.80 14.92
N THR A 93 21.68 24.29 14.30
CA THR A 93 21.08 24.82 13.08
C THR A 93 20.57 26.23 13.34
N GLN A 94 20.96 27.17 12.49
CA GLN A 94 20.56 28.58 12.57
C GLN A 94 19.04 28.70 12.34
N GLU A 95 18.39 29.57 13.11
CA GLU A 95 16.96 29.85 13.01
C GLU A 95 16.60 30.43 11.63
N PRO A 96 15.42 30.08 11.07
CA PRO A 96 15.01 30.58 9.78
C PRO A 96 14.70 32.09 9.81
N THR A 97 15.31 32.82 8.88
CA THR A 97 15.05 34.23 8.61
C THR A 97 13.56 34.45 8.31
N LYS A 98 12.93 35.37 9.05
CA LYS A 98 11.53 35.76 8.89
C LYS A 98 11.25 36.23 7.45
N THR A 99 10.34 35.54 6.78
CA THR A 99 9.76 35.93 5.49
C THR A 99 8.96 37.22 5.64
N GLN A 100 9.24 38.19 4.76
CA GLN A 100 8.57 39.49 4.73
C GLN A 100 7.09 39.37 4.34
N GLU A 101 6.24 40.14 5.01
CA GLU A 101 4.79 40.21 4.74
C GLU A 101 4.49 40.79 3.35
N PRO A 102 3.43 40.33 2.67
CA PRO A 102 3.05 40.84 1.36
C PRO A 102 2.47 42.26 1.45
N THR A 103 2.99 43.13 0.59
CA THR A 103 2.53 44.51 0.36
C THR A 103 1.06 44.55 -0.01
N LYS A 104 0.26 45.33 0.74
CA LYS A 104 -1.16 45.59 0.47
C LYS A 104 -1.36 46.26 -0.91
N THR A 105 -2.11 45.60 -1.77
CA THR A 105 -2.64 46.17 -3.02
C THR A 105 -3.68 47.25 -2.72
N GLN A 106 -3.52 48.43 -3.34
CA GLN A 106 -4.38 49.61 -3.17
C GLN A 106 -5.78 49.40 -3.78
N GLU A 107 -6.80 49.92 -3.09
CA GLU A 107 -8.18 50.06 -3.57
C GLU A 107 -8.29 51.03 -4.76
N PRO A 108 -9.19 50.76 -5.74
CA PRO A 108 -9.47 51.71 -6.81
C PRO A 108 -10.34 52.88 -6.34
N THR A 109 -9.87 54.09 -6.64
CA THR A 109 -10.56 55.38 -6.48
C THR A 109 -11.92 55.42 -7.21
N PRO A 110 -13.01 55.88 -6.56
CA PRO A 110 -14.27 56.15 -7.23
C PRO A 110 -14.19 57.45 -8.05
N ALA A 111 -14.40 57.35 -9.37
CA ALA A 111 -14.46 58.50 -10.27
C ALA A 111 -15.77 59.27 -10.09
N ALA A 112 -15.61 60.59 -9.95
CA ALA A 112 -16.66 61.54 -9.65
C ALA A 112 -17.72 61.68 -10.75
N THR A 113 -18.94 61.93 -10.27
CA THR A 113 -20.09 62.45 -10.99
C THR A 113 -19.75 63.74 -11.75
N SER A 114 -19.94 63.73 -13.07
CA SER A 114 -20.01 64.94 -13.89
C SER A 114 -21.36 65.02 -14.60
N THR A 115 -22.06 66.08 -14.22
CA THR A 115 -23.35 66.57 -14.69
C THR A 115 -23.22 67.28 -16.05
N SER A 116 -24.25 67.11 -16.90
CA SER A 116 -24.77 68.04 -17.91
C SER A 116 -23.95 68.31 -19.19
N ALA A 117 -24.53 67.97 -20.35
CA ALA A 117 -24.86 68.94 -21.40
C ALA A 117 -25.71 68.30 -22.51
N VAL A 118 -26.91 68.85 -22.72
CA VAL A 118 -27.69 68.73 -23.96
C VAL A 118 -26.89 69.34 -25.12
N VAL A 119 -26.83 68.68 -26.28
CA VAL A 119 -26.98 69.25 -27.64
C VAL A 119 -26.63 68.20 -28.70
N ALA A 120 -27.47 68.18 -29.75
CA ALA A 120 -27.27 67.59 -31.08
C ALA A 120 -27.34 66.06 -31.22
N ALA A 121 -28.51 65.62 -31.68
CA ALA A 121 -28.62 64.45 -32.52
C ALA A 121 -27.87 64.67 -33.85
N PRO A 122 -27.02 63.72 -34.26
CA PRO A 122 -26.90 63.34 -35.66
C PRO A 122 -27.76 62.09 -35.88
N ALA A 123 -28.80 62.25 -36.70
CA ALA A 123 -29.25 61.17 -37.54
C ALA A 123 -28.14 60.89 -38.58
N ALA A 124 -27.92 59.61 -38.89
CA ALA A 124 -26.87 58.99 -39.75
C ALA A 124 -25.83 58.23 -38.89
N GLU A 125 -25.62 56.92 -39.00
CA GLU A 125 -26.04 55.93 -40.00
C GLU A 125 -26.35 54.58 -39.34
N GLU A 126 -27.37 53.92 -39.85
CA GLU A 126 -27.47 52.46 -39.82
C GLU A 126 -26.23 51.88 -40.50
N GLY A 127 -25.21 51.57 -39.70
CA GLY A 127 -24.16 50.64 -40.06
C GLY A 127 -24.74 49.23 -40.10
N ASP A 128 -25.42 48.95 -41.21
CA ASP A 128 -25.60 47.64 -41.79
C ASP A 128 -24.27 46.87 -41.83
N GLY A 129 -24.34 45.55 -41.61
CA GLY A 129 -23.20 44.63 -41.53
C GLY A 129 -22.73 44.39 -40.09
N GLY A 130 -23.31 43.45 -39.33
CA GLY A 130 -23.39 42.06 -39.77
C GLY A 130 -21.98 41.62 -40.16
N ASP A 131 -21.20 40.99 -39.31
CA ASP A 131 -21.17 39.53 -39.30
C ASP A 131 -20.40 38.94 -38.09
N GLY A 132 -19.98 39.76 -37.13
CA GLY A 132 -19.21 39.32 -35.95
C GLY A 132 -20.01 39.07 -34.67
N GLY A 133 -21.26 39.58 -34.59
CA GLY A 133 -21.97 39.77 -33.32
C GLY A 133 -22.53 38.52 -32.64
N VAL A 134 -22.77 37.43 -33.38
CA VAL A 134 -23.26 36.15 -32.80
C VAL A 134 -22.32 35.01 -33.15
N TRP A 135 -21.84 34.95 -34.40
CA TRP A 135 -20.85 33.94 -34.83
C TRP A 135 -19.52 34.07 -34.07
N GLY A 136 -19.07 35.29 -33.77
CA GLY A 136 -17.89 35.50 -32.92
C GLY A 136 -18.08 34.94 -31.52
N TRP A 137 -19.24 35.16 -30.90
CA TRP A 137 -19.57 34.58 -29.59
C TRP A 137 -19.72 33.06 -29.64
N LEU A 138 -20.32 32.50 -30.69
CA LEU A 138 -20.42 31.05 -30.87
C LEU A 138 -19.04 30.41 -31.03
N LEU A 139 -18.13 31.02 -31.79
CA LEU A 139 -16.75 30.55 -31.90
C LEU A 139 -16.02 30.64 -30.57
N LEU A 140 -16.21 31.71 -29.80
CA LEU A 140 -15.63 31.85 -28.47
C LEU A 140 -16.16 30.79 -27.50
N ILE A 141 -17.47 30.54 -27.49
CA ILE A 141 -18.10 29.48 -26.68
C ILE A 141 -17.59 28.11 -27.12
N ALA A 142 -17.49 27.85 -28.43
CA ALA A 142 -16.98 26.58 -28.96
C ALA A 142 -15.52 26.35 -28.56
N LEU A 143 -14.67 27.39 -28.64
CA LEU A 143 -13.27 27.32 -28.23
C LEU A 143 -13.14 27.07 -26.72
N LEU A 144 -13.91 27.79 -25.90
CA LEU A 144 -13.93 27.60 -24.45
C LEU A 144 -14.43 26.21 -24.08
N THR A 145 -15.48 25.72 -24.75
CA THR A 145 -16.02 24.36 -24.56
C THR A 145 -15.00 23.31 -24.97
N GLY A 146 -14.30 23.51 -26.09
CA GLY A 146 -13.21 22.63 -26.54
C GLY A 146 -12.06 22.58 -25.54
N LEU A 147 -11.63 23.73 -25.00
CA LEU A 147 -10.57 23.81 -24.00
C LEU A 147 -10.96 23.09 -22.71
N VAL A 148 -12.17 23.32 -22.21
CA VAL A 148 -12.71 22.61 -21.03
C VAL A 148 -12.79 21.11 -21.30
N GLY A 149 -13.22 20.70 -22.49
CA GLY A 149 -13.27 19.29 -22.90
C GLY A 149 -11.89 18.62 -22.88
N VAL A 150 -10.86 19.29 -23.41
CA VAL A 150 -9.48 18.79 -23.39
C VAL A 150 -8.94 18.67 -21.96
N LEU A 151 -9.20 19.67 -21.10
CA LEU A 151 -8.81 19.64 -19.68
C LEU A 151 -9.48 18.48 -18.92
N LEU A 152 -10.78 18.27 -19.13
CA LEU A 152 -11.54 17.17 -18.51
C LEU A 152 -11.06 15.81 -19.01
N TYR A 153 -10.79 15.67 -20.31
CA TYR A 153 -10.26 14.43 -20.88
C TYR A 153 -8.87 14.11 -20.31
N GLY A 154 -7.99 15.12 -20.21
CA GLY A 154 -6.67 14.97 -19.60
C GLY A 154 -6.76 14.57 -18.12
N ARG A 155 -7.66 15.20 -17.36
CA ARG A 155 -7.92 14.85 -15.96
C ARG A 155 -8.44 13.43 -15.82
N ASN A 156 -9.40 13.02 -16.64
CA ASN A 156 -9.98 11.68 -16.59
C ASN A 156 -8.94 10.59 -16.89
N ARG A 157 -8.03 10.81 -17.86
CA ARG A 157 -6.93 9.88 -18.15
C ARG A 157 -6.00 9.70 -16.94
N LYS A 158 -5.63 10.80 -16.28
CA LYS A 158 -4.79 10.77 -15.07
C LYS A 158 -5.46 9.98 -13.95
N VAL A 159 -6.76 10.20 -13.74
CA VAL A 159 -7.56 9.47 -12.76
C VAL A 159 -7.56 7.97 -13.07
N THR A 160 -7.85 7.57 -14.31
CA THR A 160 -7.87 6.15 -14.68
C THR A 160 -6.51 5.46 -14.55
N ALA A 161 -5.43 6.18 -14.86
CA ALA A 161 -4.07 5.65 -14.72
C ALA A 161 -3.69 5.46 -13.25
N TRP A 162 -3.93 6.48 -12.42
CA TRP A 162 -3.73 6.43 -10.97
C TRP A 162 -4.56 5.31 -10.32
N ASP A 163 -5.82 5.15 -10.74
CA ASP A 163 -6.72 4.08 -10.29
C ASP A 163 -6.20 2.68 -10.66
N GLY A 164 -5.59 2.53 -11.84
CA GLY A 164 -4.96 1.28 -12.25
C GLY A 164 -3.77 0.93 -11.37
N GLU A 165 -2.87 1.89 -11.17
CA GLU A 165 -1.65 1.73 -10.38
C GLU A 165 -1.94 1.46 -8.89
N SER A 166 -2.84 2.23 -8.28
CA SER A 166 -3.25 2.02 -6.88
C SER A 166 -3.89 0.65 -6.65
N ARG A 167 -4.73 0.14 -7.58
CA ARG A 167 -5.28 -1.23 -7.48
C ARG A 167 -4.20 -2.30 -7.61
N GLY A 168 -3.21 -2.10 -8.49
CA GLY A 168 -2.06 -2.99 -8.61
C GLY A 168 -1.27 -3.06 -7.30
N LEU A 169 -0.91 -1.90 -6.74
CA LEU A 169 -0.23 -1.81 -5.45
C LEU A 169 -1.05 -2.41 -4.31
N ALA A 170 -2.36 -2.21 -4.30
CA ALA A 170 -3.24 -2.82 -3.29
C ALA A 170 -3.27 -4.35 -3.41
N GLY A 171 -3.25 -4.91 -4.62
CA GLY A 171 -3.15 -6.36 -4.85
C GLY A 171 -1.81 -6.94 -4.36
N GLU A 172 -0.71 -6.26 -4.65
CA GLU A 172 0.62 -6.66 -4.17
C GLU A 172 0.72 -6.58 -2.64
N THR A 173 0.21 -5.50 -2.04
CA THR A 173 0.19 -5.32 -0.58
C THR A 173 -0.56 -6.46 0.09
N ARG A 174 -1.76 -6.82 -0.41
CA ARG A 174 -2.53 -7.96 0.11
C ARG A 174 -1.77 -9.28 -0.05
N THR A 175 -1.08 -9.47 -1.17
CA THR A 175 -0.28 -10.69 -1.40
C THR A 175 0.82 -10.83 -0.35
N VAL A 176 1.59 -9.77 -0.08
CA VAL A 176 2.65 -9.79 0.94
C VAL A 176 2.07 -10.02 2.34
N LEU A 177 1.00 -9.29 2.70
CA LEU A 177 0.32 -9.43 3.99
C LEU A 177 -0.30 -10.82 4.20
N GLY A 178 -0.90 -11.40 3.16
CA GLY A 178 -1.63 -12.66 3.27
C GLY A 178 -0.76 -13.92 3.14
N SER A 179 0.37 -13.83 2.42
CA SER A 179 1.21 -15.01 2.14
C SER A 179 2.55 -15.01 2.87
N ARG A 180 3.22 -13.85 2.98
CA ARG A 180 4.61 -13.78 3.48
C ARG A 180 4.69 -13.40 4.94
N LEU A 181 3.80 -12.52 5.40
CA LEU A 181 3.80 -12.07 6.79
C LEU A 181 3.36 -13.15 7.80
N PRO A 182 2.33 -13.98 7.54
CA PRO A 182 1.86 -14.94 8.55
C PRO A 182 2.94 -15.94 9.00
N PRO A 183 3.76 -16.55 8.12
CA PRO A 183 4.86 -17.42 8.54
C PRO A 183 5.82 -16.76 9.55
N VAL A 184 6.15 -15.47 9.35
CA VAL A 184 7.01 -14.72 10.27
C VAL A 184 6.34 -14.56 11.64
N LEU A 185 5.06 -14.20 11.65
CA LEU A 185 4.31 -13.95 12.88
C LEU A 185 3.96 -15.24 13.64
N THR A 186 3.80 -16.37 12.96
CA THR A 186 3.44 -17.65 13.59
C THR A 186 4.64 -18.40 14.16
N SER A 187 5.85 -18.15 13.67
CA SER A 187 7.05 -18.77 14.25
C SER A 187 7.24 -18.32 15.69
N ALA A 188 7.50 -19.22 16.62
CA ALA A 188 7.88 -18.88 18.00
C ALA A 188 9.41 -18.82 18.19
N ASP A 189 10.16 -19.33 17.20
CA ASP A 189 11.61 -19.42 17.25
C ASP A 189 12.27 -18.12 16.76
N ALA A 190 13.15 -17.56 17.60
CA ALA A 190 13.84 -16.30 17.32
C ALA A 190 14.81 -16.42 16.13
N GLY A 191 15.50 -17.56 15.98
CA GLY A 191 16.45 -17.79 14.89
C GLY A 191 15.74 -17.85 13.54
N GLN A 192 14.66 -18.62 13.46
CA GLN A 192 13.83 -18.74 12.26
C GLN A 192 13.19 -17.40 11.88
N ARG A 193 12.70 -16.63 12.84
CA ARG A 193 12.19 -15.27 12.58
C ARG A 193 13.27 -14.33 12.06
N GLY A 194 14.46 -14.37 12.66
CA GLY A 194 15.60 -13.55 12.24
C GLY A 194 16.03 -13.80 10.79
N LEU A 195 15.84 -15.01 10.28
CA LEU A 195 16.11 -15.36 8.89
C LEU A 195 14.94 -15.02 7.95
N ALA A 196 13.70 -15.21 8.39
CA ALA A 196 12.52 -15.01 7.55
C ALA A 196 12.06 -13.54 7.44
N TRP A 197 12.33 -12.71 8.46
CA TRP A 197 11.84 -11.35 8.53
C TRP A 197 12.50 -10.35 7.55
N PRO A 198 13.85 -10.31 7.40
CA PRO A 198 14.51 -9.32 6.54
C PRO A 198 13.94 -9.20 5.12
N PRO A 199 13.72 -10.29 4.35
CA PRO A 199 13.16 -10.15 3.01
C PRO A 199 11.73 -9.61 3.00
N VAL A 200 10.91 -9.97 4.00
CA VAL A 200 9.54 -9.45 4.12
C VAL A 200 9.54 -7.97 4.49
N ARG A 201 10.47 -7.55 5.36
CA ARG A 201 10.67 -6.14 5.71
C ARG A 201 11.06 -5.30 4.49
N ASP A 202 11.96 -5.81 3.65
CA ASP A 202 12.36 -5.13 2.43
C ASP A 202 11.18 -4.97 1.45
N ASP A 203 10.38 -6.03 1.28
CA ASP A 203 9.16 -5.98 0.46
C ASP A 203 8.15 -4.93 0.97
N LEU A 204 7.91 -4.88 2.29
CA LEU A 204 6.99 -3.91 2.90
C LEU A 204 7.49 -2.47 2.77
N THR A 205 8.81 -2.25 2.96
CA THR A 205 9.43 -0.92 2.82
C THR A 205 9.40 -0.45 1.36
N SER A 206 9.59 -1.37 0.41
CA SER A 206 9.43 -1.08 -1.02
C SER A 206 7.98 -0.73 -1.38
N LEU A 207 6.99 -1.46 -0.84
CA LEU A 207 5.58 -1.12 -1.00
C LEU A 207 5.25 0.25 -0.40
N GLU A 208 5.76 0.55 0.80
CA GLU A 208 5.59 1.84 1.45
C GLU A 208 6.10 2.99 0.57
N ALA A 209 7.31 2.87 0.01
CA ALA A 209 7.91 3.86 -0.87
C ALA A 209 7.09 4.06 -2.16
N ARG A 210 6.55 2.99 -2.73
CA ARG A 210 5.69 3.07 -3.92
C ARG A 210 4.34 3.74 -3.63
N TRP A 211 3.73 3.44 -2.48
CA TRP A 211 2.56 4.19 -2.02
C TRP A 211 2.88 5.67 -1.78
N ALA A 212 4.03 6.00 -1.19
CA ALA A 212 4.45 7.40 -1.02
C ALA A 212 4.70 8.10 -2.37
N ALA A 213 5.17 7.39 -3.39
CA ALA A 213 5.35 7.94 -4.73
C ALA A 213 3.99 8.27 -5.41
N ILE A 214 2.98 7.40 -5.28
CA ILE A 214 1.66 7.62 -5.90
C ILE A 214 0.86 8.76 -5.23
N VAL A 215 1.21 9.13 -3.99
CA VAL A 215 0.68 10.33 -3.31
C VAL A 215 1.01 11.59 -4.11
N GLN A 216 2.23 11.69 -4.65
CA GLN A 216 2.69 12.88 -5.38
C GLN A 216 2.03 13.04 -6.75
N THR A 217 1.47 11.96 -7.30
CA THR A 217 0.80 11.96 -8.61
C THR A 217 -0.73 11.97 -8.50
N ALA A 218 -1.26 12.03 -7.27
CA ALA A 218 -2.69 12.01 -7.02
C ALA A 218 -3.42 13.20 -7.66
N PRO A 219 -4.54 12.97 -8.38
CA PRO A 219 -5.29 14.05 -9.03
C PRO A 219 -6.16 14.89 -8.07
N ASP A 220 -6.40 14.40 -6.85
CA ASP A 220 -7.22 15.04 -5.82
C ASP A 220 -6.73 14.68 -4.41
N GLU A 221 -7.14 15.49 -3.43
CA GLU A 221 -6.70 15.38 -2.03
C GLU A 221 -7.18 14.09 -1.35
N GLU A 222 -8.38 13.60 -1.69
CA GLU A 222 -8.93 12.35 -1.14
C GLU A 222 -8.04 11.15 -1.50
N ARG A 223 -7.63 11.06 -2.77
CA ARG A 223 -6.72 10.02 -3.26
C ARG A 223 -5.32 10.13 -2.66
N SER A 224 -4.83 11.35 -2.50
CA SER A 224 -3.57 11.63 -1.80
C SER A 224 -3.64 11.16 -0.35
N ALA A 225 -4.72 11.49 0.36
CA ALA A 225 -4.94 11.08 1.75
C ALA A 225 -5.07 9.55 1.88
N TYR A 226 -5.77 8.90 0.96
CA TYR A 226 -5.89 7.44 0.91
C TYR A 226 -4.52 6.75 0.78
N ALA A 227 -3.73 7.13 -0.24
CA ALA A 227 -2.42 6.54 -0.47
C ALA A 227 -1.44 6.86 0.68
N GLY A 228 -1.51 8.08 1.23
CA GLY A 228 -0.73 8.49 2.39
C GLY A 228 -1.07 7.70 3.65
N GLY A 229 -2.36 7.42 3.87
CA GLY A 229 -2.83 6.58 4.97
C GLY A 229 -2.28 5.15 4.89
N ILE A 230 -2.31 4.54 3.71
CA ILE A 230 -1.74 3.19 3.49
C ILE A 230 -0.23 3.17 3.73
N SER A 231 0.50 4.15 3.18
CA SER A 231 1.94 4.29 3.42
C SER A 231 2.27 4.41 4.91
N GLY A 232 1.53 5.25 5.66
CA GLY A 232 1.69 5.38 7.11
C GLY A 232 1.44 4.06 7.86
N MET A 233 0.36 3.35 7.54
CA MET A 233 0.04 2.06 8.17
C MET A 233 1.09 0.98 7.86
N LEU A 234 1.66 0.95 6.65
CA LEU A 234 2.75 0.04 6.30
C LEU A 234 4.02 0.33 7.11
N ARG A 235 4.38 1.60 7.29
CA ARG A 235 5.49 2.00 8.15
C ARG A 235 5.26 1.57 9.60
N ASP A 236 4.07 1.83 10.14
CA ASP A 236 3.70 1.44 11.50
C ASP A 236 3.72 -0.08 11.68
N LEU A 237 3.31 -0.83 10.65
CA LEU A 237 3.38 -2.30 10.63
C LEU A 237 4.82 -2.79 10.74
N VAL A 238 5.74 -2.25 9.92
CA VAL A 238 7.17 -2.62 9.96
C VAL A 238 7.75 -2.35 11.35
N ILE A 239 7.49 -1.18 11.92
CA ILE A 239 7.96 -0.81 13.27
C ILE A 239 7.39 -1.76 14.33
N ALA A 240 6.11 -2.13 14.24
CA ALA A 240 5.47 -3.03 15.19
C ALA A 240 6.04 -4.46 15.12
N VAL A 241 6.28 -4.98 13.92
CA VAL A 241 6.87 -6.33 13.73
C VAL A 241 8.33 -6.36 14.14
N ASP A 242 9.10 -5.31 13.86
CA ASP A 242 10.47 -5.15 14.36
C ASP A 242 10.51 -5.22 15.90
N ALA A 243 9.61 -4.49 16.57
CA ALA A 243 9.52 -4.51 18.03
C ALA A 243 9.11 -5.88 18.59
N GLU A 244 8.19 -6.60 17.92
CA GLU A 244 7.82 -7.97 18.29
C GLU A 244 9.02 -8.92 18.15
N ASN A 245 9.75 -8.84 17.04
CA ASN A 245 10.92 -9.67 16.76
C ASN A 245 12.06 -9.40 17.74
N GLU A 246 12.29 -8.14 18.12
CA GLU A 246 13.28 -7.78 19.15
C GLU A 246 12.87 -8.33 20.53
N ALA A 247 11.58 -8.25 20.89
CA ALA A 247 11.09 -8.83 22.14
C ALA A 247 11.27 -10.35 22.18
N VAL A 248 11.00 -11.06 21.07
CA VAL A 248 11.24 -12.51 20.96
C VAL A 248 12.72 -12.83 21.08
N ALA A 249 13.60 -12.10 20.39
CA ALA A 249 15.05 -12.31 20.46
C ALA A 249 15.61 -12.05 21.87
N ALA A 250 15.04 -11.09 22.60
CA ALA A 250 15.41 -10.77 23.97
C ALA A 250 14.74 -11.68 25.02
N GLY A 251 13.89 -12.63 24.62
CA GLY A 251 13.12 -13.47 25.55
C GLY A 251 12.09 -12.70 26.39
N ARG A 252 11.68 -11.51 25.95
CA ARG A 252 10.63 -10.70 26.59
C ARG A 252 9.23 -11.18 26.15
N ASP A 253 8.21 -10.82 26.94
CA ASP A 253 6.83 -11.16 26.60
C ASP A 253 6.30 -10.32 25.43
N TRP A 254 6.46 -10.85 24.22
CA TRP A 254 6.01 -10.24 22.97
C TRP A 254 4.49 -10.21 22.83
N ARG A 255 3.73 -10.99 23.64
CA ARG A 255 2.26 -11.07 23.54
C ARG A 255 1.57 -9.74 23.83
N MET A 256 2.21 -8.84 24.57
CA MET A 256 1.67 -7.49 24.81
C MET A 256 1.68 -6.61 23.55
N LEU A 257 2.51 -6.94 22.54
CA LEU A 257 2.62 -6.19 21.29
C LEU A 257 1.62 -6.66 20.22
N ARG A 258 1.16 -7.92 20.32
CA ARG A 258 0.21 -8.55 19.38
C ARG A 258 -1.05 -7.73 19.12
N PRO A 259 -1.78 -7.22 20.14
CA PRO A 259 -3.00 -6.45 19.89
C PRO A 259 -2.79 -5.20 19.03
N ARG A 260 -1.64 -4.54 19.18
CA ARG A 260 -1.28 -3.37 18.35
C ARG A 260 -1.03 -3.79 16.91
N LEU A 261 -0.30 -4.88 16.70
CA LEU A 261 -0.04 -5.43 15.38
C LEU A 261 -1.35 -5.84 14.68
N ASP A 262 -2.22 -6.55 15.39
CA ASP A 262 -3.51 -7.00 14.88
C ASP A 262 -4.41 -5.81 14.50
N ALA A 263 -4.40 -4.73 15.29
CA ALA A 263 -5.12 -3.49 14.97
C ALA A 263 -4.60 -2.81 13.69
N ILE A 264 -3.28 -2.75 13.50
CA ILE A 264 -2.67 -2.19 12.28
C ILE A 264 -3.03 -3.06 11.06
N LEU A 265 -2.94 -4.38 11.18
CA LEU A 265 -3.29 -5.31 10.10
C LEU A 265 -4.78 -5.23 9.73
N ALA A 266 -5.66 -5.12 10.72
CA ALA A 266 -7.09 -4.94 10.47
C ALA A 266 -7.38 -3.61 9.76
N ALA A 267 -6.76 -2.51 10.23
CA ALA A 267 -6.92 -1.20 9.61
C ALA A 267 -6.39 -1.17 8.17
N LEU A 268 -5.21 -1.76 7.94
CA LEU A 268 -4.60 -1.85 6.62
C LEU A 268 -5.44 -2.73 5.67
N THR A 269 -5.97 -3.84 6.15
CA THR A 269 -6.87 -4.71 5.36
C THR A 269 -8.14 -3.95 4.97
N ALA A 270 -8.79 -3.28 5.93
CA ALA A 270 -9.98 -2.48 5.68
C ALA A 270 -9.72 -1.29 4.74
N ALA A 271 -8.55 -0.67 4.82
CA ALA A 271 -8.16 0.42 3.94
C ALA A 271 -7.82 -0.05 2.53
N LEU A 272 -7.29 -1.27 2.38
CA LEU A 272 -7.00 -1.83 1.06
C LEU A 272 -8.28 -2.24 0.32
N GLU A 273 -9.32 -2.66 1.04
CA GLU A 273 -10.66 -2.94 0.50
C GLU A 273 -11.09 -1.79 -0.42
N PRO A 274 -11.47 -2.05 -1.68
CA PRO A 274 -11.93 -0.98 -2.55
C PRO A 274 -13.11 -0.30 -1.86
N ALA A 275 -12.99 1.00 -1.58
CA ALA A 275 -14.12 1.79 -1.08
C ALA A 275 -15.32 1.42 -1.94
N PRO A 276 -16.46 1.00 -1.35
CA PRO A 276 -17.61 0.55 -2.11
C PRO A 276 -17.89 1.67 -3.10
N GLY A 277 -17.63 1.41 -4.40
CA GLY A 277 -17.77 2.42 -5.43
C GLY A 277 -19.13 3.04 -5.23
N PRO A 278 -19.27 4.39 -5.36
CA PRO A 278 -20.50 5.08 -5.04
C PRO A 278 -21.58 4.27 -5.68
N THR A 279 -22.40 3.60 -4.85
CA THR A 279 -23.34 2.64 -5.37
C THR A 279 -24.11 3.48 -6.35
N THR A 280 -23.91 3.22 -7.65
CA THR A 280 -24.82 3.72 -8.65
C THR A 280 -26.05 2.97 -8.21
N VAL A 281 -26.83 3.62 -7.35
CA VAL A 281 -28.20 3.29 -7.08
C VAL A 281 -28.76 3.45 -8.46
N TYR A 282 -28.67 2.38 -9.23
CA TYR A 282 -29.26 2.26 -10.53
C TYR A 282 -30.70 2.51 -10.14
N PRO A 283 -31.26 3.70 -10.44
CA PRO A 283 -32.58 4.05 -9.94
C PRO A 283 -33.43 2.90 -10.41
N ALA A 284 -33.98 2.13 -9.45
CA ALA A 284 -34.61 0.85 -9.70
C ALA A 284 -35.44 1.04 -10.95
N GLN A 285 -34.96 0.48 -12.08
CA GLN A 285 -35.64 0.64 -13.35
C GLN A 285 -37.06 0.24 -13.05
N HIS A 286 -37.98 1.20 -13.24
CA HIS A 286 -39.38 1.09 -12.90
C HIS A 286 -39.80 -0.37 -12.96
N ALA A 287 -40.08 -0.94 -11.78
CA ALA A 287 -40.75 -2.22 -11.69
C ALA A 287 -41.92 -2.13 -12.67
N ALA A 288 -41.81 -2.87 -13.77
CA ALA A 288 -42.92 -3.04 -14.68
C ALA A 288 -44.09 -3.54 -13.82
N PRO A 289 -45.31 -3.01 -14.02
CA PRO A 289 -46.47 -3.46 -13.25
C PRO A 289 -46.60 -4.98 -13.37
N ALA A 290 -46.77 -5.62 -12.21
CA ALA A 290 -46.70 -7.05 -11.97
C ALA A 290 -47.89 -7.85 -12.54
N ASP A 291 -48.27 -7.64 -13.81
CA ASP A 291 -49.43 -8.27 -14.43
C ASP A 291 -49.10 -9.16 -15.64
N ALA A 292 -47.82 -9.45 -15.90
CA ALA A 292 -47.44 -10.49 -16.84
C ALA A 292 -47.08 -11.76 -16.05
N THR A 293 -48.03 -12.70 -15.99
CA THR A 293 -47.80 -14.09 -15.60
C THR A 293 -46.53 -14.58 -16.30
N PRO A 294 -45.48 -15.00 -15.57
CA PRO A 294 -44.31 -15.58 -16.23
C PRO A 294 -44.77 -16.83 -17.00
N PRO A 295 -44.32 -17.05 -18.24
CA PRO A 295 -44.53 -18.35 -18.88
C PRO A 295 -43.89 -19.40 -17.98
N SER A 296 -44.68 -20.40 -17.57
CA SER A 296 -44.23 -21.54 -16.77
C SER A 296 -42.87 -22.02 -17.28
N ALA A 297 -41.86 -21.89 -16.43
CA ALA A 297 -40.57 -22.51 -16.68
C ALA A 297 -40.82 -24.03 -16.89
N PRO A 298 -40.24 -24.64 -17.95
CA PRO A 298 -40.35 -26.07 -18.14
C PRO A 298 -39.76 -26.77 -16.92
N ALA A 299 -40.49 -27.74 -16.37
CA ALA A 299 -40.01 -28.56 -15.25
C ALA A 299 -38.66 -29.20 -15.62
N PRO A 300 -37.69 -29.26 -14.69
CA PRO A 300 -36.42 -29.93 -14.94
C PRO A 300 -36.70 -31.41 -15.28
N ARG A 301 -36.10 -31.89 -16.36
CA ARG A 301 -36.17 -33.31 -16.74
C ARG A 301 -35.36 -34.10 -15.73
N THR A 302 -36.03 -34.81 -14.85
CA THR A 302 -35.40 -35.81 -13.98
C THR A 302 -35.44 -37.16 -14.68
N THR A 303 -34.42 -38.00 -14.49
CA THR A 303 -34.52 -39.42 -14.85
C THR A 303 -35.62 -40.10 -14.01
N GLU A 304 -36.05 -41.30 -14.40
CA GLU A 304 -37.00 -42.14 -13.65
C GLU A 304 -36.54 -42.42 -12.19
N TYR A 305 -35.27 -42.16 -11.87
CA TYR A 305 -34.66 -42.31 -10.55
C TYR A 305 -34.35 -40.98 -9.82
N GLY A 306 -34.83 -39.83 -10.33
CA GLY A 306 -34.75 -38.55 -9.62
C GLY A 306 -33.39 -37.85 -9.68
N GLU A 307 -32.48 -38.29 -10.55
CA GLU A 307 -31.21 -37.60 -10.78
C GLU A 307 -31.39 -36.46 -11.80
N PRO A 308 -30.83 -35.26 -11.55
CA PRO A 308 -30.87 -34.14 -12.48
C PRO A 308 -30.06 -34.48 -13.73
N LEU A 309 -30.65 -34.30 -14.93
CA LEU A 309 -29.86 -34.35 -16.17
C LEU A 309 -28.96 -33.11 -16.23
N ASP A 310 -27.65 -33.32 -16.15
CA ASP A 310 -26.64 -32.31 -16.50
C ASP A 310 -26.68 -32.04 -18.01
N ASP A 311 -27.48 -31.06 -18.44
CA ASP A 311 -27.54 -30.54 -19.81
C ASP A 311 -26.37 -29.58 -20.09
N ASP A 312 -25.12 -30.04 -19.92
CA ASP A 312 -23.93 -29.29 -20.39
C ASP A 312 -23.17 -30.10 -21.46
N PRO A 313 -23.61 -30.03 -22.74
CA PRO A 313 -22.96 -30.75 -23.84
C PRO A 313 -21.57 -30.19 -24.20
N ASP A 314 -21.13 -29.08 -23.60
CA ASP A 314 -19.85 -28.44 -23.91
C ASP A 314 -18.72 -28.82 -22.93
N ASN A 315 -19.01 -29.62 -21.90
CA ASN A 315 -18.00 -30.07 -20.93
C ASN A 315 -17.42 -31.46 -21.24
N TYR A 316 -17.14 -31.73 -22.52
CA TYR A 316 -16.26 -32.83 -22.89
C TYR A 316 -14.79 -32.37 -22.80
N PRO A 317 -13.95 -32.99 -21.95
CA PRO A 317 -12.51 -32.71 -21.98
C PRO A 317 -11.98 -33.13 -23.35
N PRO A 318 -11.18 -32.29 -24.04
CA PRO A 318 -10.65 -32.65 -25.35
C PRO A 318 -9.77 -33.90 -25.24
N PRO A 319 -9.83 -34.81 -26.23
CA PRO A 319 -8.99 -35.99 -26.25
C PRO A 319 -7.51 -35.57 -26.22
N ARG A 320 -6.78 -36.13 -25.25
CA ARG A 320 -5.32 -36.00 -25.15
C ARG A 320 -4.68 -36.57 -26.41
N HIS A 321 -4.40 -35.70 -27.39
CA HIS A 321 -3.46 -36.02 -28.44
C HIS A 321 -2.08 -36.19 -27.80
N ALA A 322 -1.55 -37.40 -27.91
CA ALA A 322 -0.17 -37.74 -27.61
C ALA A 322 0.75 -36.85 -28.46
N ALA A 323 1.23 -35.76 -27.86
CA ALA A 323 2.29 -34.96 -28.42
C ALA A 323 3.62 -35.71 -28.24
N ASN A 324 4.23 -36.00 -29.37
CA ASN A 324 5.54 -36.60 -29.52
C ASN A 324 6.58 -36.01 -28.56
N GLY A 325 7.33 -36.91 -27.92
CA GLY A 325 8.48 -36.57 -27.11
C GLY A 325 9.49 -35.76 -27.91
N THR A 326 9.72 -34.53 -27.46
CA THR A 326 10.93 -33.77 -27.79
C THR A 326 11.71 -33.68 -26.50
N THR A 327 12.64 -34.62 -26.35
CA THR A 327 13.66 -34.65 -25.31
C THR A 327 14.44 -33.32 -25.35
N PRO A 328 14.62 -32.60 -24.23
CA PRO A 328 15.56 -31.48 -24.21
C PRO A 328 16.99 -32.03 -24.45
N PRO A 329 17.80 -31.38 -25.29
CA PRO A 329 19.18 -31.81 -25.51
C PRO A 329 19.97 -31.68 -24.21
N GLN A 330 20.59 -32.78 -23.81
CA GLN A 330 21.61 -32.81 -22.75
C GLN A 330 22.75 -31.85 -23.13
N PRO A 331 23.29 -31.06 -22.18
CA PRO A 331 24.48 -30.27 -22.43
C PRO A 331 25.67 -31.19 -22.73
N ARG A 332 26.30 -30.97 -23.89
CA ARG A 332 27.55 -31.64 -24.28
C ARG A 332 28.69 -31.23 -23.33
N PRO A 333 29.51 -32.16 -22.82
CA PRO A 333 30.62 -31.84 -21.91
C PRO A 333 31.88 -31.23 -22.55
N ASP A 334 31.91 -30.94 -23.84
CA ASP A 334 33.14 -30.54 -24.54
C ASP A 334 32.89 -29.30 -25.42
N ASP A 335 32.90 -28.12 -24.80
CA ASP A 335 33.06 -26.84 -25.53
C ASP A 335 34.16 -26.00 -24.85
N PRO A 336 35.42 -26.09 -25.30
CA PRO A 336 36.51 -25.26 -24.82
C PRO A 336 36.50 -23.92 -25.58
N GLY A 337 35.87 -22.90 -25.02
CA GLY A 337 35.97 -21.57 -25.62
C GLY A 337 34.98 -20.54 -25.11
N TYR A 338 35.10 -20.13 -23.85
CA TYR A 338 34.64 -18.80 -23.47
C TYR A 338 35.83 -17.98 -22.93
N PRO A 339 36.06 -16.77 -23.49
CA PRO A 339 37.16 -15.92 -23.07
C PRO A 339 36.94 -15.41 -21.64
N ASP A 340 38.01 -15.56 -20.87
CA ASP A 340 38.35 -14.92 -19.61
C ASP A 340 37.95 -13.43 -19.64
N TYR A 341 36.81 -13.11 -19.02
CA TYR A 341 36.48 -11.74 -18.67
C TYR A 341 37.17 -11.45 -17.35
N GLY A 342 38.31 -10.78 -17.50
CA GLY A 342 39.14 -10.28 -16.42
C GLY A 342 38.32 -9.58 -15.35
N ASP A 343 38.64 -10.01 -14.13
CA ASP A 343 38.35 -9.43 -12.84
C ASP A 343 38.96 -8.01 -12.76
N PRO A 344 38.15 -6.93 -12.70
CA PRO A 344 38.63 -5.63 -12.29
C PRO A 344 38.29 -5.40 -10.81
N ASP A 345 39.30 -4.94 -10.08
CA ASP A 345 39.22 -4.34 -8.74
C ASP A 345 39.48 -5.28 -7.55
N ASP A 346 40.73 -5.76 -7.51
CA ASP A 346 41.52 -5.94 -6.30
C ASP A 346 42.08 -4.56 -5.84
N PRO A 347 41.51 -3.89 -4.83
CA PRO A 347 42.14 -2.72 -4.22
C PRO A 347 43.25 -3.18 -3.26
N GLY A 348 44.48 -3.19 -3.77
CA GLY A 348 45.69 -3.41 -2.98
C GLY A 348 45.81 -2.43 -1.79
N PRO A 349 46.56 -2.82 -0.74
CA PRO A 349 46.65 -2.06 0.51
C PRO A 349 47.44 -0.77 0.33
N GLY A 350 46.72 0.36 0.31
CA GLY A 350 47.26 1.71 0.30
C GLY A 350 48.07 2.04 1.56
N GLY A 351 49.30 2.49 1.33
CA GLY A 351 50.26 2.88 2.36
C GLY A 351 49.85 4.10 3.17
N ASN A 352 50.12 4.02 4.47
CA ASN A 352 50.13 5.12 5.43
C ASN A 352 51.11 6.21 4.98
N SER A 353 50.59 7.39 4.67
CA SER A 353 51.36 8.64 4.67
C SER A 353 50.92 9.47 5.87
N GLN A 354 51.75 9.51 6.91
CA GLN A 354 51.68 10.51 7.98
C GLN A 354 52.04 11.89 7.40
N PRO A 355 51.33 12.98 7.76
CA PRO A 355 51.87 14.32 7.61
C PRO A 355 52.84 14.64 8.77
N PRO A 356 53.94 15.37 8.51
CA PRO A 356 54.81 15.86 9.57
C PRO A 356 54.18 17.06 10.30
N TYR A 357 54.48 17.11 11.60
CA TYR A 357 54.35 18.16 12.61
C TYR A 357 53.84 19.54 12.20
#